data_AF-A0AAE4APH0-F1
#
_entry.id   AF-A0AAE4APH0-F1
#
_cell.length_a   1.000
_cell.length_b   1.000
_cell.length_c   1.000
_cell.angle_alpha   90.00
_cell.angle_beta   90.00
_cell.angle_gamma   90.00
#
_symmetry.space_group_name_H-M   'P 1'
#
loop_
_entity.id
_entity.type
_entity.pdbx_description
1 polymer ?
#
loop_
_entity_poly.entity_id
_entity_poly.type
_entity_poly.pdbx_seq_one_letter_code
_entity_poly.pdbx_strand_id
1 'polypeptide(L)'
;MKHKHLLPITFCSLLLKFHQSALRHAENLRFKIGFWLVAINCPFGYIGLLVSSLIAGARKDVRWLYGGTLCYGFSWAMLGAGTVLLGRQAKRMLVHDFRRKYLAWSRLRQRRTALRVSA
;
A
#
# COMPACT_ATOMS: atom_id res chain seq x y z
N MET A 1 -14.58 -0.08 30.87
CA MET A 1 -13.45 -0.38 29.95
C MET A 1 -13.91 -1.25 28.75
N LYS A 2 -14.62 -0.68 27.76
CA LYS A 2 -15.14 -1.40 26.58
C LYS A 2 -14.93 -0.57 25.30
N HIS A 3 -13.67 -0.37 24.88
CA HIS A 3 -13.37 0.34 23.62
C HIS A 3 -12.30 -0.34 22.74
N LYS A 4 -11.90 -1.59 23.04
CA LYS A 4 -10.82 -2.26 22.31
C LYS A 4 -11.29 -3.09 21.09
N HIS A 5 -12.58 -3.38 20.95
CA HIS A 5 -13.11 -4.24 19.86
C HIS A 5 -13.66 -3.49 18.63
N LEU A 6 -13.79 -2.16 18.67
CA LEU A 6 -14.32 -1.35 17.53
C LEU A 6 -13.23 -0.82 16.57
N LEU A 7 -11.96 -0.91 16.98
CA LEU A 7 -10.81 -0.53 16.18
C LEU A 7 -10.54 -1.43 14.94
N PRO A 8 -10.69 -2.77 14.97
CA PRO A 8 -10.31 -3.60 13.82
C PRO A 8 -11.29 -3.47 12.65
N ILE A 9 -12.60 -3.32 12.92
CA ILE A 9 -13.64 -3.19 11.88
C ILE A 9 -13.52 -1.84 11.16
N THR A 10 -13.22 -0.77 11.91
CA THR A 10 -12.96 0.55 11.35
C THR A 10 -11.67 0.56 10.54
N PHE A 11 -10.61 -0.12 10.98
CA PHE A 11 -9.37 -0.26 10.22
C PHE A 11 -9.54 -1.02 8.90
N CYS A 12 -10.23 -2.17 8.90
CA CYS A 12 -10.46 -2.96 7.69
C CYS A 12 -11.31 -2.20 6.67
N SER A 13 -12.36 -1.49 7.11
CA SER A 13 -13.20 -0.68 6.22
C SER A 13 -12.47 0.57 5.70
N LEU A 14 -11.60 1.19 6.48
CA LEU A 14 -10.70 2.26 6.04
C LEU A 14 -9.69 1.77 5.00
N LEU A 15 -9.06 0.63 5.25
CA LEU A 15 -8.13 -0.01 4.31
C LEU A 15 -8.84 -0.35 2.99
N LEU A 16 -10.05 -0.91 3.05
CA LEU A 16 -10.85 -1.21 1.86
C LEU A 16 -11.21 0.06 1.08
N LYS A 17 -11.63 1.12 1.77
CA LYS A 17 -11.94 2.41 1.15
C LYS A 17 -10.70 3.05 0.53
N PHE A 18 -9.55 2.96 1.20
CA PHE A 18 -8.29 3.45 0.66
C PHE A 18 -7.86 2.67 -0.58
N HIS A 19 -8.00 1.34 -0.53
CA HIS A 19 -7.79 0.44 -1.67
C HIS A 19 -8.68 0.79 -2.85
N GLN A 20 -9.98 0.93 -2.62
CA GLN A 20 -10.96 1.27 -3.65
C GLN A 20 -10.74 2.68 -4.22
N SER A 21 -10.37 3.65 -3.38
CA SER A 21 -10.10 5.03 -3.82
C SER A 21 -8.82 5.11 -4.68
N ALA A 22 -7.77 4.40 -4.25
CA ALA A 22 -6.53 4.26 -5.02
C ALA A 22 -6.77 3.54 -6.36
N LEU A 23 -7.62 2.51 -6.38
CA LEU A 23 -8.00 1.78 -7.60
C LEU A 23 -8.91 2.59 -8.53
N ARG A 24 -9.78 3.46 -8.02
CA ARG A 24 -10.65 4.34 -8.85
C ARG A 24 -9.87 5.45 -9.53
N HIS A 25 -8.81 5.95 -8.89
CA HIS A 25 -7.92 6.95 -9.48
C HIS A 25 -6.86 6.35 -10.42
N ALA A 26 -6.78 5.03 -10.49
CA ALA A 26 -5.85 4.29 -11.33
C ALA A 26 -6.43 4.10 -12.74
N GLU A 27 -6.42 5.16 -13.56
CA GLU A 27 -6.82 5.06 -14.98
C GLU A 27 -5.91 4.12 -15.79
N ASN A 28 -4.69 3.83 -15.28
CA ASN A 28 -3.71 2.99 -15.94
C ASN A 28 -3.69 1.55 -15.39
N LEU A 29 -3.91 0.57 -16.27
CA LEU A 29 -3.80 -0.88 -15.99
C LEU A 29 -2.49 -1.27 -15.28
N ARG A 30 -1.37 -0.64 -15.65
CA ARG A 30 -0.06 -0.85 -15.01
C ARG A 30 -0.05 -0.51 -13.52
N PHE A 31 -0.75 0.56 -13.11
CA PHE A 31 -0.88 0.94 -11.71
C PHE A 31 -1.71 -0.08 -10.94
N LYS A 32 -2.83 -0.52 -11.53
CA LYS A 32 -3.73 -1.50 -10.95
C LYS A 32 -3.01 -2.84 -10.73
N ILE A 33 -2.23 -3.29 -11.71
CA ILE A 33 -1.42 -4.52 -11.61
C ILE A 33 -0.35 -4.35 -10.52
N GLY A 34 0.40 -3.24 -10.52
CA GLY A 34 1.41 -2.98 -9.48
C GLY A 34 0.81 -2.95 -8.07
N PHE A 35 -0.38 -2.37 -7.93
CA PHE A 35 -1.11 -2.29 -6.66
C PHE A 35 -1.57 -3.65 -6.16
N TRP A 36 -2.16 -4.46 -7.05
CA TRP A 36 -2.54 -5.82 -6.72
C TRP A 36 -1.33 -6.70 -6.40
N LEU A 37 -0.21 -6.54 -7.10
CA LEU A 37 1.03 -7.25 -6.79
C LEU A 37 1.50 -6.96 -5.36
N VAL A 38 1.48 -5.69 -4.93
CA VAL A 38 1.88 -5.29 -3.57
C VAL A 38 0.85 -5.75 -2.53
N ALA A 39 -0.44 -5.65 -2.84
CA ALA A 39 -1.50 -6.01 -1.90
C ALA A 39 -1.60 -7.52 -1.65
N ILE A 40 -1.45 -8.33 -2.70
CA ILE A 40 -1.47 -9.80 -2.60
C ILE A 40 -0.14 -10.34 -2.06
N ASN A 41 0.95 -9.57 -2.21
CA ASN A 41 2.28 -9.92 -1.73
C ASN A 41 2.30 -10.47 -0.30
N CYS A 42 1.74 -9.67 0.60
CA CYS A 42 1.79 -9.88 2.03
C CYS A 42 1.05 -11.17 2.40
N PRO A 43 -0.24 -11.35 2.05
CA PRO A 43 -0.92 -12.60 2.34
C PRO A 43 -0.27 -13.79 1.61
N PHE A 44 0.24 -13.63 0.39
CA PHE A 44 0.84 -14.75 -0.35
C PHE A 44 2.12 -15.29 0.32
N GLY A 45 3.04 -14.40 0.73
CA GLY A 45 4.26 -14.79 1.42
C GLY A 45 3.99 -15.47 2.77
N TYR A 46 3.11 -14.90 3.59
CA TYR A 46 2.76 -15.46 4.90
C TYR A 46 1.95 -16.76 4.80
N ILE A 47 0.99 -16.86 3.88
CA ILE A 47 0.23 -18.09 3.65
C ILE A 47 1.15 -19.20 3.15
N GLY A 48 2.05 -18.91 2.21
CA GLY A 48 3.03 -19.88 1.71
C GLY A 48 3.94 -20.42 2.82
N LEU A 49 4.39 -19.55 3.72
CA LEU A 49 5.24 -19.93 4.85
C LEU A 49 4.45 -20.67 5.95
N LEU A 50 3.19 -20.29 6.17
CA LEU A 50 2.29 -20.98 7.10
C LEU A 50 1.96 -22.40 6.62
N VAL A 51 1.54 -22.56 5.37
CA VAL A 51 1.16 -23.86 4.79
C VAL A 51 2.36 -24.81 4.74
N SER A 52 3.53 -24.33 4.32
CA SER A 52 4.76 -25.12 4.31
C SER A 52 5.20 -25.53 5.72
N SER A 53 5.09 -24.64 6.71
CA SER A 53 5.38 -24.96 8.11
C SER A 53 4.41 -26.00 8.67
N LEU A 54 3.13 -25.92 8.31
CA LEU A 54 2.10 -26.90 8.70
C LEU A 54 2.41 -28.29 8.12
N ILE A 55 2.78 -28.35 6.84
CA ILE A 55 3.12 -29.61 6.17
C ILE A 55 4.43 -30.19 6.71
N ALA A 56 5.43 -29.34 6.96
CA ALA A 56 6.70 -29.76 7.55
C ALA A 56 6.49 -30.36 8.95
N GLY A 57 5.63 -29.74 9.77
CA GLY A 57 5.25 -30.27 11.09
C GLY A 57 4.49 -31.59 11.01
N ALA A 58 3.57 -31.73 10.04
CA ALA A 58 2.79 -32.96 9.84
C ALA A 58 3.62 -34.13 9.28
N ARG A 59 4.59 -33.84 8.41
CA ARG A 59 5.46 -34.85 7.77
C ARG A 59 6.77 -35.10 8.52
N LYS A 60 7.09 -34.28 9.54
CA LYS A 60 8.41 -34.22 10.21
C LYS A 60 9.59 -34.10 9.23
N ASP A 61 9.35 -33.50 8.07
CA ASP A 61 10.35 -33.37 7.01
C ASP A 61 10.63 -31.89 6.74
N VAL A 62 11.85 -31.49 7.06
CA VAL A 62 12.35 -30.12 6.96
C VAL A 62 12.41 -29.64 5.52
N ARG A 63 12.42 -30.56 4.54
CA ARG A 63 12.48 -30.20 3.11
C ARG A 63 11.29 -29.37 2.65
N TRP A 64 10.14 -29.51 3.30
CA TRP A 64 8.95 -28.72 3.01
C TRP A 64 9.09 -27.23 3.36
N LEU A 65 10.01 -26.87 4.27
CA LEU A 65 10.31 -25.46 4.58
C LEU A 65 10.99 -24.74 3.41
N TYR A 66 11.76 -25.44 2.57
CA TYR A 66 12.36 -24.81 1.38
C TYR A 66 11.30 -24.29 0.41
N GLY A 67 10.18 -25.00 0.26
CA GLY A 67 9.05 -24.53 -0.53
C GLY A 67 8.44 -23.24 0.04
N GLY A 68 8.32 -23.16 1.36
CA GLY A 68 7.91 -21.94 2.07
C GLY A 68 8.86 -20.78 1.85
N THR A 69 10.16 -21.03 1.98
CA THR A 69 11.22 -20.03 1.75
C THR A 69 11.25 -19.55 0.30
N LEU A 70 11.03 -20.43 -0.67
CA LEU A 70 10.92 -20.05 -2.08
C LEU A 70 9.69 -19.20 -2.35
N CYS A 71 8.53 -19.55 -1.79
CA CYS A 71 7.32 -18.73 -1.88
C CYS A 71 7.52 -17.35 -1.25
N TYR A 72 8.23 -17.28 -0.12
CA TYR A 72 8.57 -16.02 0.53
C TYR A 72 9.58 -15.20 -0.30
N GLY A 73 10.60 -15.83 -0.88
CA GLY A 73 11.51 -15.18 -1.81
C GLY A 73 10.80 -14.65 -3.06
N PHE A 74 9.82 -15.40 -3.59
CA PHE A 74 9.00 -14.94 -4.70
C PHE A 74 8.10 -13.76 -4.32
N SER A 75 7.61 -13.70 -3.07
CA SER A 75 6.91 -12.52 -2.59
C SER A 75 7.83 -11.30 -2.63
N TRP A 76 9.10 -11.38 -2.24
CA TRP A 76 10.03 -10.25 -2.39
C TRP A 76 10.17 -9.75 -3.85
N ALA A 77 10.22 -10.66 -4.82
CA ALA A 77 10.25 -10.29 -6.24
C ALA A 77 8.95 -9.58 -6.68
N MET A 78 7.78 -10.08 -6.25
CA MET A 78 6.49 -9.42 -6.49
C MET A 78 6.42 -8.03 -5.84
N LEU A 79 7.03 -7.86 -4.66
CA LEU A 79 7.05 -6.58 -3.96
C LEU A 79 7.87 -5.58 -4.77
N GLY A 80 9.09 -5.97 -5.16
CA GLY A 80 9.97 -5.14 -5.98
C GLY A 80 9.33 -4.74 -7.31
N ALA A 81 8.75 -5.71 -8.04
CA ALA A 81 8.06 -5.45 -9.30
C ALA A 81 6.86 -4.52 -9.11
N GLY A 82 6.04 -4.77 -8.09
CA GLY A 82 4.90 -3.93 -7.73
C GLY A 82 5.31 -2.51 -7.38
N THR A 83 6.35 -2.32 -6.56
CA THR A 83 6.87 -1.01 -6.18
C THR A 83 7.46 -0.24 -7.37
N VAL A 84 8.16 -0.91 -8.30
CA VAL A 84 8.70 -0.25 -9.49
C VAL A 84 7.58 0.22 -10.42
N LEU A 85 6.56 -0.61 -10.62
CA LEU A 85 5.38 -0.28 -11.44
C LEU A 85 4.56 0.85 -10.81
N LEU A 86 4.33 0.78 -9.50
CA LEU A 86 3.50 1.73 -8.78
C LEU A 86 4.21 3.06 -8.50
N GLY A 87 5.49 3.01 -8.14
CA GLY A 87 6.27 4.15 -7.65
C GLY A 87 6.43 5.27 -8.68
N ARG A 88 6.59 4.94 -9.97
CA ARG A 88 6.71 5.96 -11.02
C ARG A 88 5.42 6.75 -11.24
N GLN A 89 4.26 6.10 -11.13
CA GLN A 89 2.96 6.76 -11.30
C GLN A 89 2.48 7.43 -10.02
N ALA A 90 2.66 6.77 -8.86
CA ALA A 90 2.37 7.35 -7.56
C ALA A 90 3.15 8.66 -7.35
N LYS A 91 4.44 8.69 -7.72
CA LYS A 91 5.25 9.92 -7.64
C LYS A 91 4.67 11.06 -8.49
N ARG A 92 4.26 10.80 -9.73
CA ARG A 92 3.67 11.84 -10.60
C ARG A 92 2.36 12.38 -10.03
N MET A 93 1.51 11.49 -9.53
CA MET A 93 0.23 11.86 -8.96
C MET A 93 0.40 12.67 -7.67
N LEU A 94 1.31 12.23 -6.78
CA LEU A 94 1.64 12.94 -5.55
C LEU A 94 2.20 14.34 -5.83
N VAL A 95 3.13 14.46 -6.79
CA VAL A 95 3.73 15.75 -7.16
C VAL A 95 2.69 16.70 -7.74
N HIS A 96 1.76 16.20 -8.56
CA HIS A 96 0.70 17.03 -9.12
C HIS A 96 -0.24 17.57 -8.03
N ASP A 97 -0.65 16.72 -7.08
CA ASP A 97 -1.50 17.13 -5.95
C ASP A 97 -0.76 18.07 -4.97
N PHE A 98 0.50 17.78 -4.67
CA PHE A 98 1.33 18.67 -3.86
C PHE A 98 1.49 20.02 -4.54
N ARG A 99 1.73 20.07 -5.86
CA ARG A 99 1.88 21.33 -6.59
C ARG A 99 0.58 22.14 -6.57
N ARG A 100 -0.58 21.51 -6.76
CA ARG A 100 -1.89 22.20 -6.62
C ARG A 100 -2.09 22.76 -5.21
N LYS A 101 -1.86 21.95 -4.18
CA LYS A 101 -2.00 22.38 -2.77
C LYS A 101 -1.02 23.48 -2.42
N TYR A 102 0.22 23.38 -2.88
CA TYR A 102 1.26 24.39 -2.68
C TYR A 102 0.89 25.71 -3.35
N LEU A 103 0.39 25.69 -4.59
CA LEU A 103 -0.08 26.88 -5.30
C LEU A 103 -1.31 27.51 -4.63
N ALA A 104 -2.25 26.71 -4.14
CA ALA A 104 -3.39 27.22 -3.38
C ALA A 104 -2.94 27.88 -2.08
N TRP A 105 -1.98 27.26 -1.38
CA TRP A 105 -1.43 27.78 -0.14
C TRP A 105 -0.60 29.05 -0.36
N SER A 106 0.20 29.12 -1.43
CA SER A 106 0.99 30.32 -1.74
C SER A 106 0.10 31.52 -2.06
N ARG A 107 -1.01 31.34 -2.79
CA ARG A 107 -2.01 32.39 -3.05
C ARG A 107 -2.67 32.88 -1.76
N LEU A 108 -3.02 31.97 -0.85
CA LEU A 108 -3.58 32.33 0.46
C LEU A 108 -2.57 33.09 1.32
N ARG A 109 -1.30 32.68 1.29
CA ARG A 109 -0.22 33.38 1.98
C ARG A 109 -0.05 34.80 1.45
N GLN A 110 0.00 34.99 0.13
CA GLN A 110 0.10 36.31 -0.50
C GLN A 110 -1.05 37.24 -0.08
N ARG A 111 -2.30 36.74 -0.10
CA ARG A 111 -3.48 37.51 0.36
C ARG A 111 -3.38 37.93 1.83
N ARG A 112 -2.88 37.06 2.72
CA ARG A 112 -2.66 37.42 4.14
C ARG A 112 -1.59 38.49 4.32
N THR A 113 -0.50 38.44 3.57
CA THR A 113 0.53 39.49 3.61
C THR A 113 0.00 40.81 3.07
N ALA A 114 -0.77 40.82 1.98
CA ALA A 114 -1.36 42.03 1.44
C ALA A 114 -2.32 42.70 2.44
N LEU A 115 -3.19 41.91 3.09
CA LEU A 115 -4.11 42.41 4.14
C LEU A 115 -3.39 42.95 5.39
N ARG A 116 -2.17 42.48 5.68
CA ARG A 116 -1.36 42.98 6.81
C ARG A 116 -0.61 44.27 6.52
N VAL A 117 -0.37 44.60 5.25
CA VAL A 117 0.34 45.82 4.84
C VAL A 117 -0.63 46.98 4.60
N SER A 118 -1.91 46.66 4.37
CA SER A 118 -3.01 47.63 4.20
C SER A 118 -3.75 48.00 5.50
N ALA A 119 -3.34 47.43 6.64
CA ALA A 119 -3.88 47.69 7.97
C ALA A 119 -2.80 48.37 8.82
#